data_AF-A0A962ZUH1-F1
#
_entry.id   AF-A0A962ZUH1-F1
#
_cell.length_a   1.000
_cell.length_b   1.000
_cell.length_c   1.000
_cell.angle_alpha   90.00
_cell.angle_beta   90.00
_cell.angle_gamma   90.00
#
_symmetry.space_group_name_H-M   'P 1'
#
loop_
_entity.id
_entity.type
_entity.pdbx_description
1 polymer ?
#
loop_
_entity_poly.entity_id
_entity_poly.type
_entity_poly.pdbx_seq_one_letter_code
_entity_poly.pdbx_strand_id
1 'polypeptide(L)'
;MTSAKLFDKLRSLMEKAEHADNKHIKKLRKVLHKLKDRQKELEQNLAATTDVEKQARIRQEIDVIRLQRSKGAEVYQAIKADRRARKAAKAARN
;
A
#
# COMPACT_ATOMS: atom_id res chain seq x y z
N MET A 1 -4.90 9.11 -10.93
CA MET A 1 -5.74 8.07 -10.28
C MET A 1 -6.04 8.58 -8.88
N THR A 2 -7.30 8.59 -8.44
CA THR A 2 -7.68 9.16 -7.12
C THR A 2 -7.29 8.22 -5.97
N SER A 3 -7.18 8.76 -4.75
CA SER A 3 -6.89 8.02 -3.53
C SER A 3 -7.89 6.87 -3.29
N ALA A 4 -9.18 7.10 -3.53
CA ALA A 4 -10.23 6.09 -3.44
C ALA A 4 -9.95 4.86 -4.33
N LYS A 5 -9.65 5.08 -5.62
CA LYS A 5 -9.32 3.99 -6.55
C LYS A 5 -8.07 3.21 -6.13
N LEU A 6 -7.11 3.88 -5.50
CA LEU A 6 -5.90 3.22 -4.97
C LEU A 6 -6.25 2.35 -3.76
N PHE A 7 -7.14 2.80 -2.87
CA PHE A 7 -7.61 2.03 -1.72
C PHE A 7 -8.43 0.81 -2.14
N ASP A 8 -9.34 0.93 -3.10
CA ASP A 8 -10.11 -0.22 -3.61
C ASP A 8 -9.19 -1.29 -4.18
N LYS A 9 -8.19 -0.84 -4.95
CA LYS A 9 -7.19 -1.75 -5.52
C LYS A 9 -6.32 -2.39 -4.46
N LEU A 10 -5.93 -1.63 -3.42
CA LEU A 10 -5.17 -2.16 -2.30
C LEU A 10 -5.98 -3.24 -1.57
N ARG A 11 -7.25 -2.95 -1.24
CA ARG A 11 -8.16 -3.89 -0.57
C ARG A 11 -8.31 -5.17 -1.37
N SER A 12 -8.62 -5.08 -2.66
CA SER A 12 -8.78 -6.26 -3.53
C SER A 12 -7.51 -7.11 -3.63
N LEU A 13 -6.33 -6.48 -3.58
CA LEU A 13 -5.05 -7.20 -3.58
C LEU A 13 -4.75 -7.87 -2.24
N MET A 14 -5.20 -7.28 -1.14
CA MET A 14 -5.04 -7.85 0.21
C MET A 14 -5.99 -9.03 0.43
N GLU A 15 -7.23 -8.96 -0.06
CA GLU A 15 -8.20 -10.08 0.03
C GLU A 15 -7.70 -11.32 -0.72
N LYS A 16 -6.91 -11.14 -1.78
CA LYS A 16 -6.36 -12.23 -2.61
C LYS A 16 -4.95 -12.66 -2.16
N ALA A 17 -4.53 -12.30 -0.95
CA ALA A 17 -3.17 -12.52 -0.46
C ALA A 17 -2.82 -14.01 -0.26
N GLU A 18 -3.78 -14.85 0.13
CA GLU A 18 -3.56 -16.25 0.51
C GLU A 18 -2.98 -17.13 -0.63
N HIS A 19 -3.30 -16.78 -1.87
CA HIS A 19 -2.80 -17.43 -3.09
C HIS A 19 -1.97 -16.48 -3.96
N ALA A 20 -1.33 -15.47 -3.36
CA ALA A 20 -0.63 -14.43 -4.10
C ALA A 20 0.55 -14.99 -4.92
N ASP A 21 0.45 -14.82 -6.24
CA ASP A 21 1.53 -15.09 -7.18
C ASP A 21 2.50 -13.89 -7.28
N ASN A 22 3.57 -14.07 -8.06
CA ASN A 22 4.54 -12.99 -8.31
C ASN A 22 3.88 -11.74 -8.90
N LYS A 23 2.81 -11.89 -9.69
CA LYS A 23 2.08 -10.76 -10.28
C LYS A 23 1.31 -10.00 -9.19
N HIS A 24 0.66 -10.68 -8.25
CA HIS A 24 0.00 -10.05 -7.09
C HIS A 24 1.00 -9.25 -6.26
N ILE A 25 2.13 -9.84 -5.88
CA ILE A 25 3.18 -9.15 -5.10
C ILE A 25 3.67 -7.89 -5.83
N LYS A 26 3.92 -7.99 -7.14
CA LYS A 26 4.32 -6.83 -7.97
C LYS A 26 3.24 -5.76 -8.02
N LYS A 27 1.96 -6.13 -8.16
CA LYS A 27 0.83 -5.19 -8.18
C LYS A 27 0.66 -4.51 -6.82
N LEU A 28 0.75 -5.25 -5.72
CA LEU A 28 0.67 -4.71 -4.35
C LEU A 28 1.78 -3.69 -4.11
N ARG A 29 3.03 -4.04 -4.44
CA ARG A 29 4.17 -3.10 -4.36
C ARG A 29 3.93 -1.83 -5.16
N LYS A 30 3.40 -1.94 -6.39
CA LYS A 30 3.09 -0.78 -7.24
C LYS A 30 2.00 0.11 -6.63
N VAL A 31 0.96 -0.46 -6.02
CA VAL A 31 -0.09 0.32 -5.35
C VAL A 31 0.46 1.05 -4.12
N LEU A 32 1.26 0.37 -3.29
CA LEU A 32 1.92 0.99 -2.14
C LEU A 32 2.84 2.15 -2.54
N HIS A 33 3.56 2.02 -3.66
CA HIS A 33 4.39 3.08 -4.20
C HIS A 33 3.55 4.29 -4.63
N LYS A 34 2.47 4.07 -5.38
CA LYS A 34 1.56 5.16 -5.79
C LYS A 34 0.93 5.88 -4.60
N LEU A 35 0.59 5.14 -3.53
CA LEU A 35 0.09 5.74 -2.29
C LEU A 35 1.16 6.59 -1.59
N LYS A 36 2.43 6.17 -1.63
CA LYS A 36 3.55 6.98 -1.12
C LYS A 36 3.74 8.25 -1.93
N ASP A 37 3.67 8.18 -3.26
CA ASP A 37 3.80 9.36 -4.12
C ASP A 37 2.64 10.33 -3.87
N ARG A 38 1.41 9.80 -3.76
CA ARG A 38 0.23 10.61 -3.41
C ARG A 38 0.35 11.28 -2.04
N GLN A 39 0.90 10.58 -1.05
CA GLN A 39 1.17 11.19 0.26
C GLN A 39 2.13 12.39 0.13
N LYS A 40 3.21 12.25 -0.64
CA LYS A 40 4.18 13.33 -0.85
C LYS A 40 3.55 14.54 -1.54
N GLU A 41 2.72 14.32 -2.56
CA GLU A 41 1.96 15.40 -3.21
C GLU A 41 1.08 16.15 -2.21
N LEU A 42 0.38 15.43 -1.33
CA LEU A 42 -0.46 16.04 -0.30
C LEU A 42 0.36 16.79 0.75
N GLU A 43 1.51 16.27 1.16
CA GLU A 43 2.43 16.95 2.08
C GLU A 43 2.98 18.26 1.48
N GLN A 44 3.32 18.25 0.19
CA GLN A 44 3.72 19.46 -0.55
C GLN A 44 2.57 20.46 -0.65
N ASN A 45 1.37 20.00 -0.98
CA ASN A 45 0.18 20.85 -1.04
C ASN A 45 -0.17 21.43 0.34
N LEU A 46 -0.01 20.66 1.41
CA LEU A 46 -0.23 21.12 2.78
C LEU A 46 0.72 22.27 3.13
N ALA A 47 1.99 22.15 2.77
CA ALA A 47 3.00 23.18 3.02
C ALA A 47 2.74 24.48 2.24
N ALA A 48 2.16 24.37 1.04
CA ALA A 48 1.82 25.52 0.20
C ALA A 48 0.45 26.16 0.52
N THR A 49 -0.40 25.48 1.28
CA THR A 49 -1.77 25.94 1.57
C THR A 49 -1.77 26.82 2.81
N THR A 50 -2.36 28.02 2.74
CA THR A 50 -2.54 28.93 3.89
C THR A 50 -3.94 28.85 4.51
N ASP A 51 -4.88 28.25 3.80
CA ASP A 51 -6.27 28.04 4.21
C ASP A 51 -6.37 26.90 5.24
N VAL A 52 -6.76 27.24 6.47
CA VAL A 52 -6.81 26.32 7.61
C VAL A 52 -7.77 25.15 7.40
N GLU A 53 -8.93 25.39 6.79
CA GLU A 53 -9.91 24.31 6.52
C GLU A 53 -9.37 23.33 5.49
N LYS A 54 -8.73 23.85 4.43
CA LYS A 54 -8.07 23.00 3.43
C LYS A 54 -6.90 22.25 4.03
N GLN A 55 -6.09 22.87 4.87
CA GLN A 55 -5.01 22.19 5.58
C GLN A 55 -5.54 21.01 6.42
N ALA A 56 -6.64 21.20 7.16
CA ALA A 56 -7.25 20.15 7.98
C ALA A 56 -7.69 18.95 7.11
N ARG A 57 -8.34 19.21 5.98
CA ARG A 57 -8.75 18.15 5.03
C ARG A 57 -7.55 17.40 4.44
N ILE A 58 -6.50 18.12 4.04
CA ILE A 58 -5.29 17.51 3.48
C ILE A 58 -4.58 16.64 4.53
N ARG A 59 -4.47 17.10 5.79
CA ARG A 59 -3.91 16.31 6.89
C ARG A 59 -4.69 15.02 7.10
N GLN A 60 -6.01 15.09 7.13
CA GLN A 60 -6.85 13.91 7.27
C GLN A 60 -6.65 12.91 6.12
N GLU A 61 -6.53 13.38 4.87
CA GLU A 61 -6.24 12.50 3.73
C GLU A 61 -4.85 11.83 3.86
N ILE A 62 -3.83 12.59 4.30
CA ILE A 62 -2.48 12.05 4.58
C ILE A 62 -2.55 10.93 5.63
N ASP A 63 -3.28 11.14 6.72
CA ASP A 63 -3.39 10.16 7.81
C ASP A 63 -4.06 8.87 7.34
N VAL A 64 -5.14 8.98 6.56
CA VAL A 64 -5.79 7.82 5.94
C VAL A 64 -4.81 7.08 5.03
N ILE A 65 -4.07 7.78 4.17
CA ILE A 65 -3.08 7.15 3.29
C ILE A 65 -1.98 6.44 4.09
N ARG A 66 -1.47 7.06 5.16
CA ARG A 66 -0.45 6.47 6.03
C ARG A 66 -0.94 5.18 6.65
N LEU A 67 -2.16 5.17 7.21
CA LEU A 67 -2.76 3.99 7.82
C LEU A 67 -2.94 2.85 6.79
N GLN A 68 -3.53 3.16 5.64
CA GLN A 68 -3.74 2.17 4.59
C GLN A 68 -2.42 1.60 4.07
N ARG A 69 -1.39 2.45 3.92
CA ARG A 69 -0.06 2.00 3.47
C ARG A 69 0.63 1.12 4.51
N SER A 70 0.52 1.40 5.81
CA SER A 70 1.06 0.53 6.86
C SER A 70 0.47 -0.86 6.77
N LYS A 71 -0.87 -0.94 6.77
CA LYS A 71 -1.60 -2.20 6.67
C LYS A 71 -1.24 -2.99 5.40
N GLY A 72 -1.16 -2.28 4.27
CA GLY A 72 -0.76 -2.91 3.01
C GLY A 72 0.70 -3.36 2.98
N ALA A 73 1.60 -2.67 3.68
CA ALA A 73 3.00 -3.06 3.81
C ALA A 73 3.17 -4.31 4.68
N GLU A 74 2.42 -4.42 5.77
CA GLU A 74 2.39 -5.63 6.62
C GLU A 74 1.98 -6.86 5.80
N VAL A 75 0.87 -6.76 5.05
CA VAL A 75 0.41 -7.84 4.16
C VAL A 75 1.46 -8.16 3.10
N TYR A 76 2.11 -7.15 2.51
CA TYR A 76 3.18 -7.36 1.55
C TYR A 76 4.35 -8.18 2.13
N GLN A 77 4.76 -7.88 3.36
CA GLN A 77 5.84 -8.62 4.03
C GLN A 77 5.41 -10.05 4.37
N ALA A 78 4.18 -10.24 4.87
CA ALA A 78 3.63 -11.55 5.18
C ALA A 78 3.62 -12.47 3.95
N ILE A 79 3.09 -11.99 2.81
CA ILE A 79 3.08 -12.75 1.55
C ILE A 79 4.51 -13.11 1.10
N LYS A 80 5.45 -12.17 1.22
CA LYS A 80 6.83 -12.39 0.82
C LYS A 80 7.52 -13.44 1.70
N ALA A 81 7.28 -13.41 3.01
CA ALA A 81 7.81 -14.35 3.97
C ALA A 81 7.25 -15.76 3.74
N ASP A 82 5.93 -15.90 3.63
CA ASP A 82 5.26 -17.17 3.35
C ASP A 82 5.75 -17.79 2.03
N ARG A 83 5.86 -17.00 0.96
CA ARG A 83 6.41 -17.49 -0.31
C ARG A 83 7.85 -17.99 -0.18
N ARG A 84 8.69 -17.30 0.60
CA ARG A 84 10.08 -17.73 0.86
C ARG A 84 10.08 -19.05 1.62
N ALA A 85 9.22 -19.20 2.63
CA ALA A 85 9.07 -20.44 3.38
C ALA A 85 8.63 -21.61 2.50
N ARG A 86 7.59 -21.42 1.65
CA ARG A 86 7.14 -22.44 0.68
C ARG A 86 8.26 -22.85 -0.30
N LYS A 87 9.06 -21.90 -0.78
CA LYS A 87 10.20 -22.18 -1.66
C LYS A 87 11.28 -23.00 -0.94
N ALA A 88 11.61 -22.65 0.30
CA ALA A 88 12.58 -23.38 1.11
C ALA A 88 12.10 -24.81 1.42
N ALA A 89 10.84 -24.98 1.80
CA ALA A 89 10.25 -26.30 2.07
C ALA A 89 10.24 -27.19 0.82
N LYS A 90 9.99 -26.63 -0.37
CA LYS A 90 10.08 -27.38 -1.63
C LYS A 90 11.53 -27.80 -1.95
N ALA A 91 12.51 -26.93 -1.69
CA ALA A 91 13.92 -27.22 -1.92
C ALA A 91 14.47 -28.30 -0.97
N ALA A 92 13.94 -28.42 0.24
CA ALA A 92 14.36 -29.43 1.22
C ALA A 92 13.72 -30.82 0.99
N ARG A 93 12.72 -30.93 0.10
CA ARG A 93 12.05 -32.19 -0.27
C ARG A 93 12.58 -32.82 -1.56
N ASN A 94 13.43 -32.08 -2.29
CA ASN A 94 14.11 -32.53 -3.51
C ASN A 94 15.58 -32.80 -3.18
#